data_AF-A0A8J6NYJ1-F1
#
_entry.id   AF-A0A8J6NYJ1-F1
#
_cell.length_a   1.000
_cell.length_b   1.000
_cell.length_c   1.000
_cell.angle_alpha   90.00
_cell.angle_beta   90.00
_cell.angle_gamma   90.00
#
_symmetry.space_group_name_H-M   'P 1'
#
loop_
_entity.id
_entity.type
_entity.pdbx_description
1 polymer ?
#
loop_
_entity_poly.entity_id
_entity_poly.type
_entity_poly.pdbx_seq_one_letter_code
_entity_poly.pdbx_strand_id
1 'polypeptide(L)' 'MIRIGLRTKEIAQIRGVSAATINRHREHVRRKLKIANSDTNLMSYLQSSMWTKG' A
#
# COMPACT_ATOMS: atom_id res chain seq x y z
N MET A 1 -1.10 -7.66 0.45
CA MET A 1 -1.20 -7.51 -1.02
C MET A 1 -0.40 -6.34 -1.59
N ILE A 2 -0.11 -5.27 -0.83
CA ILE A 2 0.86 -4.23 -1.26
C ILE A 2 2.31 -4.79 -1.35
N ARG A 3 2.55 -5.98 -0.75
CA ARG A 3 3.80 -6.77 -0.78
C ARG A 3 4.32 -7.17 -2.17
N ILE A 4 3.49 -7.14 -3.22
CA ILE A 4 3.83 -7.74 -4.54
C ILE A 4 3.93 -6.69 -5.66
N GLY A 5 4.00 -5.40 -5.33
CA GLY A 5 4.10 -4.33 -6.34
C GLY A 5 2.84 -4.08 -7.17
N LEU A 6 1.72 -4.74 -6.85
CA LEU A 6 0.44 -4.57 -7.54
C LEU A 6 -0.12 -3.14 -7.36
N ARG A 7 -0.61 -2.58 -8.45
CA ARG A 7 -1.30 -1.29 -8.50
C ARG A 7 -2.69 -1.40 -7.87
N THR A 8 -3.22 -0.27 -7.40
CA THR A 8 -4.55 -0.19 -6.75
C THR A 8 -5.65 -0.88 -7.57
N LYS A 9 -5.65 -0.71 -8.90
CA LYS A 9 -6.64 -1.33 -9.80
C LYS A 9 -6.53 -2.85 -9.87
N GLU A 10 -5.31 -3.39 -9.89
CA GLU A 10 -5.06 -4.83 -9.92
C GLU A 10 -5.49 -5.48 -8.61
N ILE A 11 -5.18 -4.84 -7.47
CA ILE A 11 -5.63 -5.32 -6.14
C ILE A 11 -7.17 -5.28 -6.05
N ALA A 12 -7.79 -4.21 -6.55
CA ALA A 12 -9.24 -4.06 -6.57
C ALA A 12 -9.91 -5.19 -7.35
N GLN A 13 -9.39 -5.50 -8.54
CA GLN A 13 -9.88 -6.58 -9.40
C GLN A 13 -9.72 -7.95 -8.75
N ILE A 14 -8.52 -8.28 -8.23
CA ILE A 14 -8.26 -9.57 -7.56
C ILE A 14 -9.15 -9.76 -6.33
N ARG A 15 -9.46 -8.67 -5.62
CA ARG A 15 -10.28 -8.70 -4.40
C ARG A 15 -11.77 -8.56 -4.64
N GLY A 16 -12.21 -8.27 -5.87
CA GLY A 16 -13.61 -7.98 -6.18
C GLY A 16 -14.16 -6.76 -5.45
N VAL A 17 -13.32 -5.76 -5.13
CA VAL A 17 -13.74 -4.53 -4.44
C VAL A 17 -13.42 -3.30 -5.27
N SER A 18 -14.02 -2.15 -4.94
CA SER A 18 -13.72 -0.91 -5.65
C SER A 18 -12.28 -0.43 -5.43
N ALA A 19 -11.72 0.29 -6.40
CA ALA A 19 -10.44 0.96 -6.26
C ALA A 19 -10.44 1.98 -5.10
N ALA A 20 -11.58 2.64 -4.85
CA ALA A 20 -11.77 3.55 -3.72
C ALA A 20 -11.61 2.83 -2.37
N THR A 21 -12.16 1.62 -2.26
CA THR A 21 -11.98 0.76 -1.07
C THR A 21 -10.51 0.47 -0.84
N ILE A 22 -9.75 0.13 -1.90
CA ILE A 22 -8.30 -0.09 -1.78
C ILE A 22 -7.55 1.19 -1.38
N ASN A 23 -7.92 2.36 -1.91
CA ASN A 23 -7.32 3.63 -1.52
C ASN A 23 -7.53 3.95 -0.03
N ARG A 24 -8.73 3.75 0.50
CA ARG A 24 -9.00 3.92 1.95
C ARG A 24 -8.18 2.96 2.81
N HIS A 25 -8.01 1.72 2.36
CA HIS A 25 -7.10 0.78 3.03
C HIS A 25 -5.64 1.27 3.00
N ARG A 26 -5.16 1.78 1.87
CA ARG A 26 -3.79 2.34 1.75
C ARG A 26 -3.59 3.54 2.67
N GLU A 27 -4.59 4.41 2.79
CA GLU A 27 -4.57 5.54 3.71
C GLU A 27 -4.44 5.08 5.18
N HIS A 28 -5.25 4.11 5.60
CA HIS A 28 -5.16 3.54 6.94
C HIS A 28 -3.77 2.95 7.21
N VAL A 29 -3.19 2.24 6.24
CA VAL A 29 -1.83 1.69 6.36
C VAL A 29 -0.80 2.82 6.46
N ARG A 30 -0.87 3.85 5.61
CA ARG A 30 0.03 5.01 5.66
C ARG A 30 -0.04 5.72 7.01
N ARG A 31 -1.24 5.87 7.59
CA ARG A 31 -1.42 6.43 8.93
C ARG A 31 -0.75 5.59 10.01
N LYS A 32 -0.93 4.26 9.97
CA LYS A 32 -0.28 3.34 10.91
C LYS A 32 1.24 3.39 10.82
N LEU A 33 1.78 3.59 9.61
CA LEU A 33 3.21 3.72 9.36
C LEU A 33 3.74 5.15 9.54
N LYS A 34 2.88 6.11 9.93
CA LYS A 34 3.22 7.54 10.09
C LYS A 34 3.80 8.21 8.83
N ILE A 35 3.51 7.68 7.64
CA ILE A 35 3.93 8.25 6.35
C ILE A 35 2.80 8.97 5.60
N ALA A 36 1.63 9.11 6.24
CA ALA A 36 0.43 9.70 5.61
C ALA A 36 0.68 11.11 5.05
N ASN A 37 1.46 11.94 5.75
CA ASN A 37 1.76 13.33 5.36
C ASN A 37 3.05 13.47 4.53
N SER A 38 3.55 12.38 3.95
CA SER A 38 4.74 12.41 3.10
C SER A 38 4.38 12.02 1.67
N ASP A 39 5.09 12.56 0.69
CA ASP A 39 4.95 12.12 -0.71
C ASP A 39 5.52 10.69 -0.94
N THR A 40 5.95 10.03 0.14
CA THR A 40 6.47 8.67 0.09
C THR A 40 5.43 7.72 -0.47
N ASN A 41 5.77 7.05 -1.57
CA ASN A 41 4.96 5.98 -2.11
C ASN A 41 4.93 4.81 -1.11
N LEU A 42 3.72 4.40 -0.69
CA LEU A 42 3.54 3.31 0.27
C LEU A 42 4.20 1.99 -0.20
N MET A 43 4.23 1.74 -1.51
CA MET A 43 4.86 0.54 -2.08
C MET A 43 6.38 0.60 -1.91
N SER A 44 7.01 1.71 -2.30
CA SER A 44 8.46 1.90 -2.15
C SER A 44 8.89 1.85 -0.69
N TYR A 45 8.09 2.43 0.21
CA TYR A 45 8.33 2.37 1.66
C TYR A 45 8.31 0.94 2.20
N LEU A 46 7.28 0.17 1.82
CA LEU A 46 7.14 -1.22 2.26
C LEU A 46 8.21 -2.14 1.65
N GLN A 47 8.65 -1.90 0.42
CA GLN A 47 9.76 -2.64 -0.20
C GLN A 47 11.09 -2.37 0.52
N SER A 48 11.39 -1.10 0.82
CA SER A 48 12.61 -0.71 1.54
C SER A 48 12.66 -1.26 2.97
N SER A 49 11.54 -1.17 3.71
CA SER A 49 11.42 -1.72 5.07
C SER A 49 11.53 -3.25 5.14
N MET A 50 11.26 -3.97 4.04
CA MET A 50 11.34 -5.43 4.02
C MET A 50 12.76 -5.95 3.83
N TRP A 51 13.69 -5.15 3.30
CA TRP A 51 15.11 -5.51 3.20
C TRP A 51 15.80 -5.56 4.58
N THR A 52 15.26 -4.87 5.59
CA THR A 52 15.85 -4.80 6.93
C THR A 52 15.46 -5.97 7.85
N LYS A 53 14.68 -6.94 7.36
CA LYS A 53 14.34 -8.18 8.08
C LYS A 53 14.69 -9.43 7.25
N GLY A 54 15.89 -9.41 6.66
CA GLY A 54 16.58 -10.59 6.14
C GLY A 54 17.58 -11.10 7.17
#